data_AF-F4L118-F1
#
_entry.id   AF-F4L118-F1
#
_cell.length_a   1.000
_cell.length_b   1.000
_cell.length_c   1.000
_cell.angle_alpha   90.00
_cell.angle_beta   90.00
_cell.angle_gamma   90.00
#
_symmetry.space_group_name_H-M   'P 1'
#
loop_
_entity.id
_entity.type
_entity.pdbx_description
1 polymer ?
#
loop_
_entity_poly.entity_id
_entity_poly.type
_entity_poly.pdbx_seq_one_letter_code
_entity_poly.pdbx_strand_id
1 'polypeptide(L)'
;MRPFKIMLLFLLVAQAVFAQKAPKPNKYYNILAGSPRSSSKRVELSSDIDTSWFRWKERGYSFGFNPALTPMYSNVNGILSTPYMVQVRGNPDEKNKKRWGYHVFEGYAKDDKSRITMLVNKHVEENKPVAELYYYGTVYNHSESAYNWFKIGSDVRQHSFLFGRDKAIFYGSLKLSNAFTLGAIGKEDLLETKPAGDDETNAEKDAKYVNYKELKDSGDGTIFYDKDNKIVVIKIDGKWMKLAVEALPAGVEYKF
;
A
#
# COMPACT_ATOMS: atom_id res chain seq x y z
N MET A 1 14.05 -68.34 -30.58
CA MET A 1 12.77 -67.61 -30.33
C MET A 1 12.07 -67.38 -31.66
N ARG A 2 10.80 -67.80 -31.81
CA ARG A 2 10.05 -67.64 -33.07
C ARG A 2 9.91 -66.15 -33.44
N PRO A 3 10.03 -65.77 -34.72
CA PRO A 3 9.97 -64.37 -35.19
C PRO A 3 8.68 -63.64 -34.75
N PHE A 4 7.59 -64.40 -34.55
CA PHE A 4 6.32 -63.90 -34.03
C PHE A 4 6.43 -63.30 -32.61
N LYS A 5 7.27 -63.84 -31.73
CA LYS A 5 7.46 -63.31 -30.36
C LYS A 5 8.22 -61.99 -30.34
N ILE A 6 9.14 -61.79 -31.30
CA ILE A 6 9.89 -60.55 -31.44
C ILE A 6 8.98 -59.43 -31.99
N MET A 7 8.13 -59.77 -32.97
CA MET A 7 7.17 -58.83 -33.53
C MET A 7 6.13 -58.37 -32.49
N LEU A 8 5.65 -59.30 -31.64
CA LEU A 8 4.71 -58.96 -30.56
C LEU A 8 5.35 -58.04 -29.51
N LEU A 9 6.63 -58.29 -29.18
CA LEU A 9 7.39 -57.43 -28.27
C LEU A 9 7.60 -56.03 -28.87
N PHE A 10 7.90 -55.95 -30.16
CA PHE A 10 8.05 -54.67 -30.87
C PHE A 10 6.73 -53.88 -30.92
N LEU A 11 5.60 -54.56 -31.15
CA LEU A 11 4.27 -53.95 -31.11
C LEU A 11 3.90 -53.45 -29.71
N LEU A 12 4.22 -54.21 -28.66
CA LEU A 12 4.00 -53.80 -27.27
C LEU A 12 4.88 -52.61 -26.87
N VAL A 13 6.14 -52.59 -27.27
CA VAL A 13 7.05 -51.46 -27.02
C VAL A 13 6.63 -50.23 -27.82
N ALA A 14 6.22 -50.38 -29.07
CA ALA A 14 5.69 -49.27 -29.88
C ALA A 14 4.42 -48.68 -29.25
N GLN A 15 3.49 -49.52 -28.77
CA GLN A 15 2.29 -49.05 -28.06
C GLN A 15 2.63 -48.36 -26.73
N ALA A 16 3.64 -48.84 -26.00
CA ALA A 16 4.10 -48.18 -24.77
C ALA A 16 4.70 -46.78 -25.03
N VAL A 17 5.37 -46.59 -26.17
CA VAL A 17 5.91 -45.29 -26.59
C VAL A 17 4.81 -44.33 -27.05
N PHE A 18 3.77 -44.82 -27.74
CA PHE A 18 2.61 -43.99 -28.11
C PHE A 18 1.65 -43.71 -26.93
N ALA A 19 1.69 -44.52 -25.86
CA ALA A 19 0.94 -44.28 -24.62
C ALA A 19 1.57 -43.18 -23.75
N GLN A 20 2.84 -42.84 -23.97
CA GLN A 20 3.43 -41.57 -23.52
C GLN A 20 2.96 -40.42 -24.43
N LYS A 21 1.64 -40.26 -24.58
CA LYS A 21 1.09 -39.03 -25.13
C LYS A 21 1.60 -37.89 -24.25
N ALA A 22 2.34 -36.97 -24.85
CA ALA A 22 2.69 -35.71 -24.22
C ALA A 22 1.42 -35.16 -23.54
N PRO A 23 1.50 -34.76 -22.26
CA PRO A 23 0.34 -34.22 -21.57
C PRO A 23 -0.31 -33.16 -22.45
N LYS A 24 -1.63 -33.25 -22.66
CA LYS A 24 -2.36 -32.23 -23.42
C LYS A 24 -1.96 -30.87 -22.85
N PRO A 25 -1.56 -29.90 -23.69
CA PRO A 25 -1.18 -28.59 -23.20
C PRO A 25 -2.31 -28.04 -22.33
N ASN A 26 -2.01 -27.80 -21.06
CA ASN A 26 -2.98 -27.25 -20.13
C ASN A 26 -3.15 -25.77 -20.46
N LYS A 27 -4.39 -25.33 -20.68
CA LYS A 27 -4.71 -23.94 -21.01
C LYS A 27 -4.18 -22.91 -19.99
N TYR A 28 -4.00 -23.34 -18.74
CA TYR A 28 -3.70 -22.48 -17.59
C TYR A 28 -2.23 -22.48 -17.16
N TYR A 29 -1.39 -23.33 -17.75
CA TYR A 29 0.05 -23.23 -17.61
C TYR A 29 0.75 -23.46 -18.95
N ASN A 30 1.65 -22.54 -19.30
CA ASN A 30 2.48 -22.64 -20.49
C ASN A 30 3.95 -22.75 -20.09
N ILE A 31 4.68 -23.61 -20.79
CA ILE A 31 6.14 -23.66 -20.71
C ILE A 31 6.67 -22.97 -21.95
N LEU A 32 7.22 -21.77 -21.78
CA LEU A 32 7.73 -20.92 -22.85
C LEU A 32 9.25 -21.07 -22.96
N ALA A 33 9.77 -20.98 -24.19
CA ALA A 33 11.21 -20.91 -24.39
C ALA A 33 11.78 -19.65 -23.71
N GLY A 34 13.01 -19.75 -23.22
CA GLY A 34 13.78 -18.62 -22.71
C GLY A 34 14.26 -17.69 -23.83
N SER A 35 15.47 -17.13 -23.68
CA SER A 35 16.07 -16.31 -24.74
C SER A 35 16.37 -17.16 -25.99
N PRO A 36 16.45 -16.55 -27.20
CA PRO A 36 16.69 -17.29 -28.45
C PRO A 36 17.97 -18.14 -28.47
N ARG A 37 18.91 -17.91 -27.55
CA ARG A 37 20.18 -18.64 -27.43
C ARG A 37 20.23 -19.58 -26.22
N SER A 38 19.11 -19.82 -25.55
CA SER A 38 19.05 -20.62 -24.33
C SER A 38 18.13 -21.83 -24.51
N SER A 39 18.57 -23.00 -24.02
CA SER A 39 17.71 -24.18 -23.87
C SER A 39 16.80 -24.10 -22.64
N SER A 40 16.96 -23.07 -21.81
CA SER A 40 16.16 -22.85 -20.62
C SER A 40 14.71 -22.50 -20.98
N LYS A 41 13.81 -22.81 -20.05
CA LYS A 41 12.37 -22.59 -20.20
C LYS A 41 11.86 -21.74 -19.04
N ARG A 42 10.76 -21.01 -19.26
CA ARG A 42 10.01 -20.31 -18.21
C ARG A 42 8.58 -20.82 -18.16
N VAL A 43 7.96 -20.75 -16.99
CA VAL A 43 6.55 -21.08 -16.81
C VAL A 43 5.72 -19.80 -16.77
N GLU A 44 4.57 -19.82 -17.43
CA GLU A 44 3.55 -18.78 -17.35
C GLU A 44 2.25 -19.40 -16.87
N LEU A 45 1.64 -18.80 -15.85
CA LEU A 45 0.34 -19.19 -15.31
C LEU A 45 -0.70 -18.16 -15.76
N SER A 46 -1.88 -18.63 -16.15
CA SER A 46 -2.97 -17.77 -16.64
C SER A 46 -4.32 -18.23 -16.09
N SER A 47 -5.26 -17.28 -16.02
CA SER A 47 -6.65 -17.52 -15.66
C SER A 47 -7.56 -16.85 -16.70
N ASP A 48 -8.75 -17.40 -16.89
CA ASP A 48 -9.75 -16.85 -17.81
C ASP A 48 -10.44 -15.61 -17.21
N ILE A 49 -10.98 -14.75 -18.07
CA ILE A 49 -11.95 -13.71 -17.70
C ILE A 49 -13.33 -14.34 -17.73
N ASP A 50 -14.02 -14.35 -16.60
CA ASP A 50 -15.40 -14.84 -16.49
C ASP A 50 -16.23 -13.84 -15.67
N THR A 51 -17.07 -13.07 -16.33
CA THR A 51 -17.94 -12.07 -15.68
C THR A 51 -19.01 -12.70 -14.80
N SER A 52 -19.28 -13.99 -14.95
CA SER A 52 -20.26 -14.75 -14.17
C SER A 52 -19.69 -15.39 -12.90
N TRP A 53 -18.37 -15.30 -12.68
CA TRP A 53 -17.72 -15.85 -11.49
C TRP A 53 -18.36 -15.30 -10.20
N PHE A 54 -18.97 -16.18 -9.41
CA PHE A 54 -19.84 -15.77 -8.30
C PHE A 54 -19.13 -14.88 -7.26
N ARG A 55 -17.81 -15.04 -7.10
CA ARG A 55 -17.01 -14.23 -6.18
C ARG A 55 -16.93 -12.76 -6.59
N TRP A 56 -17.24 -12.38 -7.82
CA TRP A 56 -17.37 -10.94 -8.15
C TRP A 56 -18.46 -10.24 -7.33
N LYS A 57 -19.41 -10.98 -6.75
CA LYS A 57 -20.39 -10.44 -5.79
C LYS A 57 -19.78 -10.17 -4.42
N GLU A 58 -18.66 -10.79 -4.10
CA GLU A 58 -17.90 -10.59 -2.86
C GLU A 58 -17.01 -9.35 -3.03
N ARG A 59 -17.09 -8.43 -2.06
CA ARG A 59 -16.39 -7.15 -2.12
C ARG A 59 -14.88 -7.30 -2.24
N GLY A 60 -14.25 -8.20 -1.48
CA GLY A 60 -12.80 -8.42 -1.50
C GLY A 60 -12.27 -8.89 -2.86
N TYR A 61 -13.14 -9.40 -3.73
CA TYR A 61 -12.77 -9.84 -5.08
C TYR A 61 -13.12 -8.82 -6.16
N SER A 62 -14.17 -8.02 -6.02
CA SER A 62 -14.54 -7.02 -7.05
C SER A 62 -13.97 -5.62 -6.81
N PHE A 63 -13.59 -5.29 -5.58
CA PHE A 63 -13.15 -3.94 -5.25
C PHE A 63 -11.83 -3.57 -5.95
N GLY A 64 -11.87 -2.56 -6.82
CA GLY A 64 -10.71 -2.11 -7.60
C GLY A 64 -10.42 -2.91 -8.88
N PHE A 65 -11.32 -3.83 -9.26
CA PHE A 65 -11.18 -4.66 -10.47
C PHE A 65 -12.36 -4.44 -11.43
N ASN A 66 -12.12 -4.67 -12.72
CA ASN A 66 -13.18 -4.67 -13.74
C ASN A 66 -13.41 -6.12 -14.19
N PRO A 67 -14.51 -6.78 -13.78
CA PRO A 67 -14.78 -8.18 -14.11
C PRO A 67 -14.79 -8.49 -15.61
N ALA A 68 -15.01 -7.49 -16.48
CA ALA A 68 -14.96 -7.66 -17.93
C ALA A 68 -13.54 -7.71 -18.51
N LEU A 69 -12.53 -7.28 -17.74
CA LEU A 69 -11.13 -7.17 -18.17
C LEU A 69 -10.14 -7.93 -17.28
N THR A 70 -10.53 -8.23 -16.05
CA THR A 70 -9.67 -8.88 -15.06
C THR A 70 -9.91 -10.39 -15.04
N PRO A 71 -8.87 -11.23 -15.24
CA PRO A 71 -8.95 -12.66 -15.02
C PRO A 71 -9.46 -13.00 -13.62
N MET A 72 -10.14 -14.14 -13.49
CA MET A 72 -10.44 -14.71 -12.18
C MET A 72 -9.16 -14.91 -11.37
N TYR A 73 -9.28 -14.85 -10.06
CA TYR A 73 -8.13 -14.95 -9.16
C TYR A 73 -7.56 -16.37 -9.20
N SER A 74 -6.24 -16.48 -9.33
CA SER A 74 -5.52 -17.72 -9.11
C SER A 74 -5.25 -17.89 -7.62
N ASN A 75 -5.72 -19.00 -7.04
CA ASN A 75 -5.48 -19.31 -5.65
C ASN A 75 -4.23 -20.18 -5.49
N VAL A 76 -3.39 -19.86 -4.50
CA VAL A 76 -2.33 -20.74 -4.01
C VAL A 76 -2.79 -21.29 -2.65
N ASN A 77 -3.25 -22.54 -2.64
CA ASN A 77 -3.72 -23.22 -1.44
C ASN A 77 -2.56 -23.84 -0.66
N GLY A 78 -1.65 -22.99 -0.19
CA GLY A 78 -0.45 -23.40 0.53
C GLY A 78 0.47 -22.22 0.83
N ILE A 79 1.63 -22.50 1.42
CA ILE A 79 2.64 -21.48 1.70
C ILE A 79 3.37 -21.16 0.39
N LEU A 80 3.38 -19.88 0.01
CA LEU A 80 4.28 -19.37 -1.03
C LEU A 80 5.58 -18.89 -0.37
N SER A 81 6.65 -19.69 -0.48
CA SER A 81 7.99 -19.33 -0.04
C SER A 81 8.94 -19.36 -1.23
N THR A 82 9.64 -18.27 -1.48
CA THR A 82 10.57 -18.14 -2.61
C THR A 82 11.82 -17.37 -2.18
N PRO A 83 13.03 -17.84 -2.50
CA PRO A 83 14.26 -17.06 -2.31
C PRO A 83 14.42 -15.98 -3.39
N TYR A 84 13.50 -15.92 -4.37
CA TYR A 84 13.52 -14.98 -5.49
C TYR A 84 12.41 -13.93 -5.38
N MET A 85 12.59 -12.84 -6.11
CA MET A 85 11.70 -11.68 -6.13
C MET A 85 10.29 -12.01 -6.65
N VAL A 86 9.26 -11.58 -5.92
CA VAL A 86 7.89 -11.46 -6.41
C VAL A 86 7.69 -10.05 -6.93
N GLN A 87 7.31 -9.90 -8.21
CA GLN A 87 7.10 -8.59 -8.81
C GLN A 87 5.62 -8.33 -9.08
N VAL A 88 5.14 -7.17 -8.64
CA VAL A 88 3.83 -6.63 -9.04
C VAL A 88 4.09 -5.47 -10.00
N ARG A 89 3.60 -5.59 -11.24
CA ARG A 89 3.70 -4.56 -12.28
C ARG A 89 2.31 -4.07 -12.67
N GLY A 90 2.20 -2.80 -13.05
CA GLY A 90 0.95 -2.18 -13.47
C GLY A 90 1.21 -0.84 -14.15
N ASN A 91 1.65 -0.86 -15.41
CA ASN A 91 1.70 0.34 -16.23
C ASN A 91 0.45 0.42 -17.14
N PRO A 92 0.17 1.59 -17.76
CA PRO A 92 -1.02 1.79 -18.60
C PRO A 92 -1.16 0.80 -19.77
N ASP A 93 -0.04 0.24 -20.23
CA ASP A 93 0.10 -0.58 -21.43
C ASP A 93 0.00 -2.09 -21.16
N GLU A 94 -0.09 -2.51 -19.88
CA GLU A 94 -0.27 -3.92 -19.53
C GLU A 94 -1.69 -4.42 -19.85
N LYS A 95 -1.77 -5.59 -20.50
CA LYS A 95 -3.03 -6.30 -20.77
C LYS A 95 -3.63 -6.80 -19.44
N ASN A 96 -4.95 -6.69 -19.27
CA ASN A 96 -5.70 -7.15 -18.07
C ASN A 96 -5.36 -6.40 -16.76
N LYS A 97 -5.10 -5.09 -16.86
CA LYS A 97 -4.71 -4.21 -15.75
C LYS A 97 -5.71 -4.13 -14.58
N LYS A 98 -5.17 -3.84 -13.39
CA LYS A 98 -5.94 -3.34 -12.23
C LYS A 98 -6.55 -1.98 -12.60
N ARG A 99 -7.79 -1.68 -12.17
CA ARG A 99 -8.56 -0.47 -12.56
C ARG A 99 -7.77 0.83 -12.39
N TRP A 100 -6.86 0.87 -11.41
CA TRP A 100 -6.17 2.08 -11.02
C TRP A 100 -4.64 2.03 -11.15
N GLY A 101 -4.04 0.91 -11.56
CA GLY A 101 -2.60 0.84 -11.87
C GLY A 101 -1.61 0.95 -10.69
N TYR A 102 -2.00 1.50 -9.54
CA TYR A 102 -1.09 1.80 -8.43
C TYR A 102 -1.07 0.79 -7.27
N HIS A 103 -1.96 -0.22 -7.22
CA HIS A 103 -2.04 -1.16 -6.09
C HIS A 103 -0.97 -2.27 -6.15
N VAL A 104 -0.09 -2.32 -5.13
CA VAL A 104 0.97 -3.33 -5.01
C VAL A 104 0.52 -4.51 -4.16
N PHE A 105 -0.03 -4.26 -2.96
CA PHE A 105 -0.37 -5.29 -1.99
C PHE A 105 -1.67 -4.95 -1.24
N GLU A 106 -2.48 -5.97 -1.00
CA GLU A 106 -3.64 -5.90 -0.12
C GLU A 106 -3.68 -7.11 0.80
N GLY A 107 -3.87 -6.87 2.09
CA GLY A 107 -4.05 -7.91 3.10
C GLY A 107 -5.31 -7.64 3.92
N TYR A 108 -6.13 -8.66 4.13
CA TYR A 108 -7.41 -8.52 4.82
C TYR A 108 -7.31 -9.06 6.24
N ALA A 109 -7.98 -8.40 7.17
CA ALA A 109 -8.11 -8.87 8.55
C ALA A 109 -8.91 -10.18 8.62
N LYS A 110 -8.80 -10.90 9.74
CA LYS A 110 -9.49 -12.18 9.96
C LYS A 110 -11.01 -12.13 9.71
N ASP A 111 -11.62 -10.98 9.97
CA ASP A 111 -13.06 -10.75 9.83
C ASP A 111 -13.44 -10.08 8.50
N ASP A 112 -12.49 -9.87 7.60
CA ASP A 112 -12.66 -9.22 6.28
C ASP A 112 -13.18 -7.77 6.37
N LYS A 113 -13.04 -7.13 7.54
CA LYS A 113 -13.57 -5.78 7.79
C LYS A 113 -12.54 -4.67 7.69
N SER A 114 -11.26 -5.02 7.78
CA SER A 114 -10.15 -4.09 7.71
C SER A 114 -9.10 -4.60 6.74
N ARG A 115 -8.35 -3.68 6.13
CA ARG A 115 -7.43 -4.02 5.06
C ARG A 115 -6.17 -3.17 5.08
N ILE A 116 -5.01 -3.81 5.08
CA ILE A 116 -3.73 -3.16 4.79
C ILE A 116 -3.64 -2.97 3.28
N THR A 117 -3.30 -1.77 2.83
CA THR A 117 -3.19 -1.43 1.40
C THR A 117 -1.89 -0.71 1.14
N MET A 118 -1.11 -1.23 0.18
CA MET A 118 0.11 -0.60 -0.32
C MET A 118 -0.09 -0.15 -1.76
N LEU A 119 0.14 1.14 -2.01
CA LEU A 119 0.01 1.79 -3.30
C LEU A 119 1.35 2.42 -3.72
N VAL A 120 1.57 2.58 -5.02
CA VAL A 120 2.72 3.31 -5.58
C VAL A 120 2.25 4.22 -6.71
N ASN A 121 2.67 5.48 -6.65
CA ASN A 121 2.41 6.51 -7.65
C ASN A 121 0.90 6.77 -7.86
N LYS A 122 0.06 6.61 -6.83
CA LYS A 122 -1.33 7.10 -6.88
C LYS A 122 -1.36 8.62 -6.92
N HIS A 123 -0.55 9.25 -6.07
CA HIS A 123 -0.46 10.70 -5.93
C HIS A 123 0.95 11.21 -6.19
N VAL A 124 1.04 12.53 -6.39
CA VAL A 124 2.28 13.30 -6.41
C VAL A 124 2.19 14.32 -5.28
N GLU A 125 3.13 14.27 -4.35
CA GLU A 125 3.25 15.20 -3.23
C GLU A 125 4.66 15.79 -3.22
N GLU A 126 4.79 17.08 -2.92
CA GLU A 126 6.10 17.77 -2.93
C GLU A 126 6.91 17.53 -4.22
N ASN A 127 6.20 17.57 -5.37
CA ASN A 127 6.73 17.35 -6.72
C ASN A 127 7.30 15.93 -6.97
N LYS A 128 7.00 14.95 -6.12
CA LYS A 128 7.45 13.55 -6.28
C LYS A 128 6.28 12.57 -6.15
N PRO A 129 6.28 11.49 -6.94
CA PRO A 129 5.30 10.43 -6.76
C PRO A 129 5.50 9.74 -5.41
N VAL A 130 4.40 9.40 -4.73
CA VAL A 130 4.43 8.78 -3.39
C VAL A 130 4.14 7.29 -3.44
N ALA A 131 4.74 6.56 -2.51
CA ALA A 131 4.31 5.21 -2.14
C ALA A 131 3.54 5.32 -0.81
N GLU A 132 2.35 4.74 -0.77
CA GLU A 132 1.44 4.88 0.37
C GLU A 132 1.20 3.52 1.01
N LEU A 133 1.16 3.49 2.35
CA LEU A 133 0.81 2.31 3.12
C LEU A 133 -0.13 2.73 4.24
N TYR A 134 -1.32 2.15 4.27
CA TYR A 134 -2.31 2.44 5.31
C TYR A 134 -3.11 1.21 5.71
N TYR A 135 -3.69 1.26 6.91
CA TYR A 135 -4.60 0.23 7.41
C TYR A 135 -6.02 0.76 7.48
N TYR A 136 -6.84 0.41 6.50
CA TYR A 136 -8.21 0.87 6.39
C TYR A 136 -9.15 0.05 7.29
N GLY A 137 -10.07 0.71 7.96
CA GLY A 137 -11.06 0.13 8.87
C GLY A 137 -12.42 -0.12 8.22
N THR A 138 -13.47 -0.09 9.03
CA THR A 138 -14.85 -0.40 8.60
C THR A 138 -15.60 0.80 8.07
N VAL A 139 -15.28 2.01 8.54
CA VAL A 139 -15.95 3.23 8.12
C VAL A 139 -15.48 3.56 6.70
N TYR A 140 -16.44 3.67 5.77
CA TYR A 140 -16.14 3.84 4.36
C TYR A 140 -16.19 5.31 3.92
N ASN A 141 -15.21 6.06 4.39
CA ASN A 141 -14.99 7.45 4.00
C ASN A 141 -13.51 7.81 4.12
N HIS A 142 -13.22 9.11 4.04
CA HIS A 142 -11.89 9.68 4.23
C HIS A 142 -11.77 10.34 5.62
N SER A 143 -12.49 9.89 6.65
CA SER A 143 -12.28 10.45 8.00
C SER A 143 -11.16 9.73 8.74
N GLU A 144 -10.59 10.33 9.79
CA GLU A 144 -9.67 9.65 10.71
C GLU A 144 -10.22 8.29 11.19
N SER A 145 -11.54 8.21 11.46
CA SER A 145 -12.20 6.97 11.91
C SER A 145 -12.25 5.84 10.88
N ALA A 146 -11.98 6.14 9.61
CA ALA A 146 -11.85 5.13 8.56
C ALA A 146 -10.48 4.44 8.56
N TYR A 147 -9.52 4.90 9.35
CA TYR A 147 -8.18 4.35 9.39
C TYR A 147 -7.86 3.81 10.77
N ASN A 148 -7.38 2.57 10.80
CA ASN A 148 -6.87 1.91 11.99
C ASN A 148 -5.39 2.29 12.19
N TRP A 149 -4.86 1.98 13.38
CA TRP A 149 -3.43 2.12 13.67
C TRP A 149 -2.58 1.12 12.88
N PHE A 150 -1.63 1.64 12.11
CA PHE A 150 -0.54 0.88 11.53
C PHE A 150 0.67 0.93 12.47
N LYS A 151 1.07 -0.22 13.01
CA LYS A 151 2.18 -0.30 13.97
C LYS A 151 3.49 -0.72 13.30
N ILE A 152 4.56 0.02 13.57
CA ILE A 152 5.90 -0.25 13.06
C ILE A 152 6.85 -0.54 14.21
N GLY A 153 7.51 -1.70 14.19
CA GLY A 153 8.67 -2.01 15.03
C GLY A 153 8.50 -3.10 16.11
N SER A 154 7.28 -3.40 16.56
CA SER A 154 7.03 -4.45 17.58
C SER A 154 5.58 -4.92 17.56
N ASP A 155 5.32 -6.13 18.01
CA ASP A 155 3.99 -6.69 18.31
C ASP A 155 3.56 -6.45 19.79
N VAL A 156 4.47 -5.99 20.66
CA VAL A 156 4.18 -5.77 22.10
C VAL A 156 3.41 -4.48 22.34
N ARG A 157 2.31 -4.53 23.08
CA ARG A 157 1.46 -3.36 23.40
C ARG A 157 2.28 -2.20 24.01
N GLN A 158 1.97 -0.97 23.62
CA GLN A 158 2.65 0.25 24.12
C GLN A 158 4.18 0.28 23.90
N HIS A 159 4.69 -0.47 22.93
CA HIS A 159 6.05 -0.34 22.42
C HIS A 159 6.01 0.05 20.94
N SER A 160 7.07 0.71 20.48
CA SER A 160 7.25 1.19 19.10
C SER A 160 6.30 2.34 18.69
N PHE A 161 5.86 2.39 17.44
CA PHE A 161 5.27 3.58 16.83
C PHE A 161 3.96 3.23 16.10
N LEU A 162 2.90 4.00 16.36
CA LEU A 162 1.61 3.89 15.67
C LEU A 162 1.47 5.03 14.67
N PHE A 163 0.98 4.71 13.48
CA PHE A 163 0.67 5.66 12.41
C PHE A 163 -0.79 5.47 11.98
N GLY A 164 -1.57 6.53 12.00
CA GLY A 164 -2.93 6.62 11.48
C GLY A 164 -2.98 7.54 10.26
N ARG A 165 -4.17 8.01 9.88
CA ARG A 165 -4.32 8.95 8.75
C ARG A 165 -3.61 10.28 9.00
N ASP A 166 -3.97 10.95 10.10
CA ASP A 166 -3.51 12.32 10.41
C ASP A 166 -2.73 12.38 11.75
N LYS A 167 -2.40 11.23 12.33
CA LYS A 167 -1.80 11.12 13.67
C LYS A 167 -0.72 10.06 13.73
N ALA A 168 0.27 10.29 14.59
CA ALA A 168 1.26 9.31 14.96
C ALA A 168 1.52 9.34 16.47
N ILE A 169 1.68 8.16 17.08
CA ILE A 169 1.97 8.00 18.51
C ILE A 169 3.31 7.27 18.64
N PHE A 170 4.23 7.89 19.38
CA PHE A 170 5.57 7.38 19.61
C PHE A 170 5.68 6.91 21.06
N TYR A 171 5.64 5.60 21.29
CA TYR A 171 5.87 5.04 22.63
C TYR A 171 7.37 4.90 22.96
N GLY A 172 8.23 4.83 21.94
CA GLY A 172 9.68 4.79 22.08
C GLY A 172 10.33 6.17 22.06
N SER A 173 11.64 6.20 22.33
CA SER A 173 12.44 7.43 22.19
C SER A 173 12.55 7.84 20.72
N LEU A 174 12.21 9.09 20.41
CA LEU A 174 12.45 9.71 19.10
C LEU A 174 13.74 10.53 19.17
N LYS A 175 14.74 10.16 18.36
CA LYS A 175 15.97 10.96 18.18
C LYS A 175 15.98 11.56 16.79
N LEU A 176 15.93 12.88 16.69
CA LEU A 176 16.08 13.63 15.45
C LEU A 176 17.54 14.10 15.34
N SER A 177 18.30 13.58 14.37
CA SER A 177 19.71 13.92 14.17
C SER A 177 19.94 15.11 13.23
N ASN A 178 18.87 15.73 12.76
CA ASN A 178 18.89 16.85 11.82
C ASN A 178 17.85 17.90 12.25
N ALA A 179 17.65 18.93 11.44
CA ALA A 179 16.68 19.99 11.69
C ALA A 179 15.26 19.45 11.88
N PHE A 180 14.56 20.04 12.84
CA PHE A 180 13.13 19.86 13.06
C PHE A 180 12.45 21.21 12.87
N THR A 181 11.55 21.29 11.90
CA THR A 181 10.81 22.51 11.59
C THR A 181 9.39 22.36 12.13
N LEU A 182 8.97 23.31 12.96
CA LEU A 182 7.59 23.38 13.45
C LEU A 182 6.66 23.76 12.29
N GLY A 183 5.43 23.25 12.31
CA GLY A 183 4.38 23.71 11.41
C GLY A 183 4.17 25.21 11.56
N ALA A 184 4.34 25.95 10.46
CA ALA A 184 4.09 27.39 10.40
C ALA A 184 2.60 27.61 10.13
N ILE A 185 1.84 27.91 11.18
CA ILE A 185 0.38 27.98 11.14
C ILE A 185 -0.04 29.41 11.47
N GLY A 186 -0.76 30.04 10.54
CA GLY A 186 -1.44 31.33 10.70
C GLY A 186 -2.96 31.19 10.53
N LYS A 187 -3.69 32.30 10.64
CA LYS A 187 -5.16 32.31 10.54
C LYS A 187 -5.67 31.73 9.23
N GLU A 188 -4.95 31.92 8.13
CA GLU A 188 -5.32 31.43 6.80
C GLU A 188 -5.10 29.92 6.62
N ASP A 189 -4.34 29.29 7.53
CA ASP A 189 -4.10 27.84 7.55
C ASP A 189 -5.12 27.09 8.42
N LEU A 190 -6.10 27.82 8.98
CA LEU A 190 -7.14 27.30 9.84
C LEU A 190 -8.50 27.39 9.16
N LEU A 191 -9.25 26.32 9.26
CA LEU A 191 -10.65 26.28 8.86
C LEU A 191 -11.45 25.63 9.99
N GLU A 192 -12.38 26.35 10.61
CA GLU A 192 -13.08 25.83 11.80
C GLU A 192 -14.09 24.72 11.49
N THR A 193 -14.67 24.78 10.28
CA THR A 193 -15.72 23.87 9.83
C THR A 193 -15.19 22.90 8.80
N LYS A 194 -15.46 21.60 8.98
CA LYS A 194 -15.06 20.60 7.98
C LYS A 194 -15.68 20.95 6.61
N PRO A 195 -14.90 20.99 5.51
CA PRO A 195 -15.46 21.17 4.18
C PRO A 195 -16.42 20.04 3.83
N ALA A 196 -17.52 20.37 3.15
CA ALA A 196 -18.46 19.37 2.66
C ALA A 196 -17.92 18.66 1.41
N GLY A 197 -18.26 17.37 1.27
CA GLY A 197 -17.90 16.57 0.10
C GLY A 197 -16.73 15.64 0.35
N ASP A 198 -16.02 15.31 -0.73
CA ASP A 198 -14.89 14.39 -0.71
C ASP A 198 -13.59 15.10 -0.29
N ASP A 199 -12.82 14.46 0.58
CA ASP A 199 -11.59 15.03 1.15
C ASP A 199 -10.44 15.06 0.12
N GLU A 200 -10.37 14.13 -0.84
CA GLU A 200 -9.34 14.21 -1.91
C GLU A 200 -9.61 15.42 -2.81
N THR A 201 -10.87 15.69 -3.12
CA THR A 201 -11.27 16.85 -3.93
C THR A 201 -11.04 18.19 -3.21
N ASN A 202 -11.17 18.20 -1.88
CA ASN A 202 -11.00 19.39 -1.03
C ASN A 202 -9.68 19.40 -0.25
N ALA A 203 -8.66 18.66 -0.69
CA ALA A 203 -7.46 18.35 0.11
C ALA A 203 -6.84 19.56 0.82
N GLU A 204 -6.69 20.70 0.13
CA GLU A 204 -6.15 21.93 0.73
C GLU A 204 -7.01 22.49 1.87
N LYS A 205 -8.34 22.47 1.71
CA LYS A 205 -9.27 22.96 2.74
C LYS A 205 -9.38 21.97 3.89
N ASP A 206 -9.36 20.67 3.59
CA ASP A 206 -9.39 19.63 4.62
C ASP A 206 -8.12 19.68 5.49
N ALA A 207 -6.94 19.90 4.89
CA ALA A 207 -5.69 20.10 5.63
C ALA A 207 -5.76 21.29 6.62
N LYS A 208 -6.43 22.39 6.24
CA LYS A 208 -6.66 23.53 7.15
C LYS A 208 -7.61 23.19 8.30
N TYR A 209 -8.61 22.36 8.02
CA TYR A 209 -9.50 21.86 9.06
C TYR A 209 -8.78 20.91 10.02
N VAL A 210 -7.87 20.07 9.52
CA VAL A 210 -7.00 19.23 10.36
C VAL A 210 -6.15 20.10 11.29
N ASN A 211 -5.48 21.14 10.79
CA ASN A 211 -4.72 22.08 11.64
C ASN A 211 -5.59 22.68 12.77
N TYR A 212 -6.79 23.15 12.44
CA TYR A 212 -7.72 23.71 13.43
C TYR A 212 -8.10 22.69 14.49
N LYS A 213 -8.52 21.49 14.07
CA LYS A 213 -8.94 20.41 14.96
C LYS A 213 -7.79 20.00 15.90
N GLU A 214 -6.60 19.76 15.35
CA GLU A 214 -5.46 19.30 16.14
C GLU A 214 -4.97 20.38 17.12
N LEU A 215 -5.01 21.67 16.76
CA LEU A 215 -4.71 22.75 17.71
C LEU A 215 -5.80 22.89 18.78
N LYS A 216 -7.09 22.79 18.41
CA LYS A 216 -8.20 22.90 19.35
C LYS A 216 -8.19 21.78 20.38
N ASP A 217 -8.03 20.54 19.92
CA ASP A 217 -8.11 19.33 20.74
C ASP A 217 -6.75 18.94 21.36
N SER A 218 -5.70 19.73 21.10
CA SER A 218 -4.36 19.51 21.63
C SER A 218 -4.30 19.48 23.16
N GLY A 219 -3.35 18.70 23.70
CA GLY A 219 -2.99 18.73 25.11
C GLY A 219 -1.83 19.69 25.42
N ASP A 220 -1.50 19.82 26.69
CA ASP A 220 -0.31 20.54 27.14
C ASP A 220 0.97 19.95 26.55
N GLY A 221 1.95 20.82 26.29
CA GLY A 221 3.20 20.47 25.60
C GLY A 221 3.11 20.52 24.07
N THR A 222 1.95 20.86 23.50
CA THR A 222 1.82 21.08 22.05
C THR A 222 2.53 22.37 21.65
N ILE A 223 3.35 22.31 20.58
CA ILE A 223 4.17 23.42 20.10
C ILE A 223 3.94 23.63 18.59
N PHE A 224 3.84 24.89 18.16
CA PHE A 224 3.86 25.26 16.74
C PHE A 224 4.50 26.65 16.53
N TYR A 225 4.77 27.01 15.28
CA TYR A 225 5.23 28.36 14.93
C TYR A 225 4.04 29.18 14.43
N ASP A 226 3.67 30.21 15.17
CA ASP A 226 2.68 31.20 14.76
C ASP A 226 3.34 32.16 13.78
N LYS A 227 3.02 31.99 12.49
CA LYS A 227 3.63 32.77 11.42
C LYS A 227 3.08 34.19 11.31
N ASP A 228 1.87 34.44 11.81
CA ASP A 228 1.25 35.77 11.81
C ASP A 228 1.98 36.69 12.79
N ASN A 229 2.33 36.16 13.97
CA ASN A 229 3.01 36.90 15.03
C ASN A 229 4.52 36.65 15.08
N LYS A 230 5.05 35.73 14.27
CA LYS A 230 6.46 35.33 14.20
C LYS A 230 7.02 34.85 15.54
N ILE A 231 6.28 33.97 16.21
CA ILE A 231 6.64 33.42 17.52
C ILE A 231 6.48 31.90 17.56
N VAL A 232 7.25 31.25 18.42
CA VAL A 232 6.98 29.87 18.82
C VAL A 232 5.99 29.88 19.99
N VAL A 233 4.95 29.07 19.91
CA VAL A 233 3.90 28.98 20.92
C VAL A 233 3.85 27.57 21.50
N ILE A 234 3.65 27.46 22.80
CA ILE A 234 3.48 26.20 23.54
C ILE A 234 2.19 26.24 24.38
N LYS A 235 1.48 25.12 24.50
CA LYS A 235 0.31 24.98 25.38
C LYS A 235 0.75 24.54 26.78
N ILE A 236 0.39 25.30 27.81
CA ILE A 236 0.71 25.04 29.23
C ILE A 236 -0.54 25.30 30.06
N ASP A 237 -0.97 24.34 30.88
CA ASP A 237 -2.17 24.40 31.71
C ASP A 237 -3.41 24.87 30.91
N GLY A 238 -3.57 24.34 29.70
CA GLY A 238 -4.66 24.67 28.78
C GLY A 238 -4.57 26.03 28.10
N LYS A 239 -3.52 26.82 28.34
CA LYS A 239 -3.32 28.16 27.76
C LYS A 239 -2.17 28.18 26.76
N TRP A 240 -2.35 28.90 25.66
CA TRP A 240 -1.28 29.16 24.69
C TRP A 240 -0.37 30.26 25.22
N MET A 241 0.93 29.96 25.28
CA MET A 241 1.97 30.86 25.77
C MET A 241 3.09 30.99 24.74
N LYS A 242 3.69 32.18 24.65
CA LYS A 242 4.91 32.37 23.86
C LYS A 242 6.07 31.62 24.51
N LEU A 243 6.80 30.82 23.73
CA LEU A 243 8.07 30.27 24.15
C LEU A 243 9.12 31.39 24.16
N ALA A 244 9.76 31.61 25.31
CA ALA A 244 10.83 32.59 25.42
C ALA A 244 12.07 32.11 24.64
N VAL A 245 12.59 32.97 23.78
CA VAL A 245 13.81 32.74 23.00
C VAL A 245 14.73 33.94 23.16
N GLU A 246 16.03 33.69 23.10
CA GLU A 246 17.04 34.74 23.13
C GLU A 246 17.61 34.94 21.73
N ALA A 247 18.08 36.16 21.45
CA ALA A 247 18.85 36.42 20.25
C ALA A 247 20.13 35.55 20.26
N LEU A 248 20.66 35.25 19.08
CA LEU A 248 21.95 34.59 18.98
C LEU A 248 23.03 35.41 19.72
N PRO A 249 24.02 34.76 20.34
CA PRO A 249 25.13 35.45 20.95
C PRO A 249 25.86 36.36 19.94
N ALA A 250 26.45 37.45 20.43
CA ALA A 250 27.21 38.37 19.57
C ALA A 250 28.30 37.62 18.79
N GLY A 251 28.37 37.83 17.48
CA GLY A 251 29.33 37.16 16.58
C GLY A 251 28.90 35.77 16.10
N VAL A 252 27.74 35.25 16.53
CA VAL A 252 27.17 34.01 16.00
C VAL A 252 26.16 34.35 14.90
N GLU A 253 26.51 33.96 13.67
CA GLU A 253 25.66 34.13 12.49
C GLU A 253 25.72 32.86 11.63
N TYR A 254 24.57 32.43 11.12
CA TYR A 254 24.47 31.29 10.21
C TYR A 254 24.47 31.81 8.76
N LYS A 255 25.49 31.44 7.98
CA LYS A 255 25.75 31.95 6.61
C LYS A 255 24.95 31.24 5.50
N PHE A 256 24.05 30.34 5.86
CA PHE A 256 23.28 29.54 4.91
C PHE A 256 21.93 30.17 4.60
#